data_AF-A0A015LSZ5-F1
#
_entry.id   AF-A0A015LSZ5-F1
#
_cell.length_a   1.000
_cell.length_b   1.000
_cell.length_c   1.000
_cell.angle_alpha   90.00
_cell.angle_beta   90.00
_cell.angle_gamma   90.00
#
_symmetry.space_group_name_H-M   'P 1'
#
loop_
_entity.id
_entity.type
_entity.pdbx_description
1 polymer ?
#
loop_
_entity_poly.entity_id
_entity_poly.type
_entity_poly.pdbx_seq_one_letter_code
_entity_poly.pdbx_strand_id
1 'polypeptide(L)'
;MVQYLQSYFLVGNLRPADHYLSEAIHVSLKNLVTEDELVSEEIPTIKTIKGWIRRYSKSFKKKASEHALTETNGIINNSNSND
;
A
#
# COMPACT_ATOMS: atom_id res chain seq x y z
N MET A 1 -9.29 -9.90 0.59
CA MET A 1 -9.46 -8.46 0.92
C MET A 1 -8.17 -7.65 1.08
N VAL A 2 -7.30 -7.92 2.07
CA VAL A 2 -6.10 -7.08 2.34
C VAL A 2 -5.17 -6.96 1.13
N GLN A 3 -4.99 -8.06 0.39
CA GLN A 3 -4.16 -8.08 -0.82
C GLN A 3 -4.70 -7.11 -1.90
N TYR A 4 -6.01 -7.11 -2.17
CA TYR A 4 -6.62 -6.15 -3.10
C TYR A 4 -6.39 -4.69 -2.68
N LEU A 5 -6.59 -4.36 -1.40
CA LEU A 5 -6.34 -3.01 -0.88
C LEU A 5 -4.87 -2.59 -1.05
N GLN A 6 -3.93 -3.52 -0.88
CA GLN A 6 -2.50 -3.27 -1.12
C GLN A 6 -2.22 -3.02 -2.60
N SER A 7 -2.74 -3.86 -3.49
CA SER A 7 -2.57 -3.72 -4.93
C SER A 7 -3.04 -2.35 -5.42
N TYR A 8 -4.26 -1.93 -5.05
CA TYR A 8 -4.79 -0.61 -5.44
C TYR A 8 -3.95 0.54 -4.87
N PHE A 9 -3.51 0.45 -3.61
CA PHE A 9 -2.65 1.47 -3.00
C PHE A 9 -1.32 1.61 -3.73
N LEU A 10 -0.67 0.49 -4.08
CA LEU A 10 0.62 0.49 -4.78
C LEU A 10 0.52 1.06 -6.19
N VAL A 11 -0.52 0.68 -6.94
CA VAL A 11 -0.77 1.22 -8.29
C VAL A 11 -0.95 2.74 -8.24
N GLY A 12 -1.71 3.25 -7.27
CA GLY A 12 -1.89 4.69 -7.08
C GLY A 12 -0.64 5.44 -6.60
N ASN A 13 0.28 4.75 -5.93
CA ASN A 13 1.57 5.33 -5.55
C ASN A 13 2.57 5.37 -6.72
N LEU A 14 2.46 4.44 -7.68
CA LEU A 14 3.29 4.42 -8.90
C LEU A 14 2.84 5.44 -9.93
N ARG A 15 1.53 5.66 -10.05
CA ARG A 15 0.94 6.56 -11.04
C ARG A 15 -0.01 7.53 -10.31
N PRO A 16 0.36 8.80 -10.12
CA PRO A 16 -0.49 9.77 -9.43
C PRO A 16 -1.87 9.95 -10.08
N ALA A 17 -1.96 9.76 -11.41
CA ALA A 17 -3.23 9.76 -12.15
C ALA A 17 -4.16 8.60 -11.75
N ASP A 18 -3.61 7.49 -11.27
CA ASP A 18 -4.31 6.32 -10.78
C ASP A 18 -4.39 6.29 -9.25
N HIS A 19 -4.23 7.44 -8.58
CA HIS A 19 -4.36 7.52 -7.13
C HIS A 19 -5.80 7.22 -6.71
N TYR A 20 -6.08 5.94 -6.44
CA TYR A 20 -7.41 5.50 -6.04
C TYR A 20 -7.74 6.05 -4.65
N LEU A 21 -8.65 7.01 -4.62
CA LEU A 21 -9.35 7.41 -3.40
C LEU A 21 -10.15 6.21 -2.85
N SER A 22 -10.43 6.23 -1.55
CA SER A 22 -11.18 5.17 -0.86
C SER A 22 -12.51 4.81 -1.54
N GLU A 23 -13.15 5.80 -2.15
CA GLU A 23 -14.39 5.68 -2.92
C GLU A 23 -14.17 4.86 -4.20
N ALA A 24 -13.07 5.11 -4.90
CA ALA A 24 -12.73 4.40 -6.13
C ALA A 24 -12.30 2.95 -5.82
N ILE A 25 -11.51 2.72 -4.76
CA ILE A 25 -11.21 1.36 -4.28
C ILE A 25 -12.51 0.61 -3.93
N HIS A 26 -13.44 1.27 -3.25
CA HIS A 26 -14.72 0.66 -2.91
C HIS A 26 -15.56 0.29 -4.14
N VAL A 27 -15.55 1.12 -5.19
CA VAL A 27 -16.19 0.79 -6.47
C VAL A 27 -15.52 -0.42 -7.13
N SER A 28 -14.18 -0.45 -7.18
CA SER A 28 -13.46 -1.59 -7.75
C SER A 28 -13.76 -2.89 -7.00
N LEU A 29 -13.83 -2.86 -5.67
CA LEU A 29 -14.23 -4.03 -4.87
C LEU A 29 -15.66 -4.51 -5.18
N LYS A 30 -16.59 -3.59 -5.48
CA LYS A 30 -17.96 -3.94 -5.92
C LYS A 30 -17.99 -4.58 -7.30
N ASN A 31 -17.13 -4.13 -8.21
CA ASN A 31 -17.02 -4.74 -9.53
C ASN A 31 -16.54 -6.20 -9.42
N LEU A 32 -15.55 -6.46 -8.55
CA LEU A 32 -15.07 -7.83 -8.29
C LEU A 32 -16.17 -8.75 -7.71
N VAL A 33 -17.11 -8.22 -6.92
CA VAL A 33 -18.30 -8.98 -6.48
C VAL A 33 -19.25 -9.26 -7.64
N THR A 34 -19.38 -8.31 -8.57
CA THR A 34 -20.20 -8.49 -9.78
C THR A 34 -19.59 -9.55 -10.70
N GLU A 35 -18.27 -9.70 -10.67
CA GLU A 35 -17.49 -10.69 -11.42
C GLU A 35 -17.38 -12.05 -10.68
N ASP A 36 -18.04 -12.20 -9.52
CA ASP A 36 -17.99 -13.39 -8.65
C ASP A 36 -16.57 -13.73 -8.14
N GLU A 37 -15.63 -12.77 -8.23
CA GLU A 37 -14.27 -12.89 -7.68
C GLU A 37 -14.22 -12.59 -6.17
N LEU A 38 -15.25 -11.94 -5.64
CA LEU A 38 -15.41 -11.61 -4.22
C LEU A 38 -16.85 -11.84 -3.76
N VAL A 39 -17.01 -12.13 -2.47
CA VAL A 39 -18.34 -12.21 -1.82
C VAL A 39 -18.74 -10.82 -1.31
N SER A 40 -20.00 -10.43 -1.52
CA SER A 40 -20.51 -9.11 -1.12
C SER A 40 -20.35 -8.82 0.39
N GLU A 41 -20.46 -9.85 1.23
CA GLU A 41 -20.33 -9.75 2.69
C GLU A 41 -18.90 -9.38 3.13
N GLU A 42 -17.92 -9.58 2.24
CA GLU A 42 -16.54 -9.21 2.47
C GLU A 42 -16.22 -7.78 2.03
N ILE A 43 -17.15 -6.99 1.46
CA ILE A 43 -16.78 -5.62 1.07
C ILE A 43 -16.66 -4.73 2.31
N PRO A 44 -15.46 -4.18 2.60
CA PRO A 44 -15.29 -3.22 3.67
C PRO A 44 -15.93 -1.88 3.29
N THR A 45 -16.54 -1.21 4.27
CA THR A 45 -17.07 0.14 4.07
C THR A 45 -15.98 1.13 3.64
N ILE A 46 -16.36 2.22 2.97
CA ILE A 46 -15.46 3.33 2.63
C ILE A 46 -14.73 3.85 3.88
N LYS A 47 -15.41 3.94 5.04
CA LYS A 47 -14.79 4.35 6.31
C LYS A 47 -13.68 3.39 6.74
N THR A 48 -13.93 2.09 6.61
CA THR A 48 -12.94 1.04 6.90
C THR A 48 -11.74 1.16 5.96
N ILE A 49 -11.98 1.38 4.65
CA ILE A 49 -10.93 1.58 3.65
C ILE A 49 -10.09 2.83 3.97
N LYS A 50 -10.71 3.97 4.29
CA LYS A 50 -10.00 5.20 4.72
C LYS A 50 -9.10 4.94 5.92
N GLY A 51 -9.63 4.26 6.94
CA GLY A 51 -8.88 3.89 8.14
C GLY A 51 -7.71 2.97 7.82
N TRP A 52 -7.91 2.02 6.90
CA TRP A 52 -6.87 1.11 6.43
C TRP A 52 -5.76 1.85 5.67
N ILE A 53 -6.10 2.71 4.69
CA ILE A 53 -5.14 3.50 3.92
C ILE A 53 -4.27 4.36 4.85
N ARG A 54 -4.87 5.03 5.84
CA ARG A 54 -4.12 5.86 6.80
C ARG A 54 -3.10 5.04 7.59
N ARG A 55 -3.51 3.87 8.10
CA ARG A 55 -2.61 2.97 8.84
C ARG A 55 -1.52 2.41 7.94
N TYR A 56 -1.89 1.92 6.76
CA TYR A 56 -0.97 1.33 5.80
C TYR A 56 0.05 2.35 5.31
N SER A 57 -0.37 3.57 4.99
CA SER A 57 0.53 4.66 4.58
C SER A 57 1.58 4.98 5.64
N LYS A 58 1.19 5.04 6.92
CA LYS A 58 2.13 5.29 8.02
C LYS A 58 3.16 4.16 8.12
N SER A 59 2.72 2.91 8.08
CA SER A 59 3.60 1.76 8.14
C SER A 59 4.52 1.66 6.91
N PHE A 60 3.99 1.99 5.73
CA PHE A 60 4.75 2.00 4.48
C PHE A 60 5.89 3.03 4.53
N LYS A 61 5.59 4.27 4.95
CA LYS A 61 6.60 5.31 5.14
C LYS A 61 7.66 4.91 6.17
N LYS A 62 7.24 4.33 7.31
CA LYS A 62 8.16 3.84 8.34
C LYS A 62 9.13 2.80 7.77
N LYS A 63 8.62 1.79 7.06
CA LYS A 63 9.44 0.75 6.43
C LYS A 63 10.41 1.31 5.39
N ALA A 64 9.97 2.25 4.56
CA ALA A 64 10.83 2.90 3.58
C ALA A 64 11.98 3.68 4.27
N SER A 65 11.70 4.39 5.36
CA SER A 65 12.73 5.09 6.14
C SER A 65 13.69 4.14 6.84
N GLU A 66 13.20 3.03 7.42
CA GLU A 66 14.04 1.99 8.03
C GLU A 66 14.98 1.36 7.00
N HIS A 67 14.47 1.05 5.81
CA HIS A 67 15.26 0.52 4.71
C HIS A 67 16.36 1.50 4.29
N ALA A 68 16.01 2.75 4.03
CA ALA A 68 16.97 3.78 3.66
C ALA A 68 18.08 3.95 4.72
N LEU A 69 17.74 3.89 6.01
CA LEU A 69 18.73 3.95 7.09
C LEU A 69 19.67 2.74 7.07
N THR A 70 19.15 1.53 6.91
CA THR A 70 19.98 0.32 6.84
C THR A 70 20.90 0.31 5.62
N GLU A 71 20.43 0.79 4.46
CA GLU A 71 21.25 0.93 3.25
C GLU A 71 22.38 1.94 3.46
N THR A 72 22.08 3.11 4.05
CA THR A 72 23.12 4.10 4.35
C THR A 72 24.18 3.57 5.31
N ASN A 73 23.79 2.80 6.34
CA ASN A 73 24.73 2.22 7.30
C ASN A 73 25.60 1.12 6.65
N GLY A 74 25.06 0.34 5.71
CA GLY A 74 25.83 -0.65 4.95
C GLY A 74 26.89 -0.03 4.05
N ILE A 75 26.59 1.11 3.42
CA ILE A 75 27.52 1.85 2.56
C ILE A 75 28.69 2.44 3.37
N ILE A 76 28.40 2.99 4.55
CA ILE A 76 29.41 3.59 5.42
C ILE A 76 30.39 2.52 5.94
N ASN A 77 29.90 1.33 6.29
CA ASN A 77 30.75 0.26 6.82
C ASN A 77 31.66 -0.39 5.76
N ASN A 78 31.25 -0.44 4.50
CA ASN A 78 32.08 -0.97 3.41
C ASN A 78 33.12 0.02 2.88
N SER A 79 32.97 1.32 3.18
CA SER A 79 33.93 2.35 2.75
C SER A 79 35.16 2.46 3.67
N ASN A 80 35.12 1.84 4.85
CA ASN A 80 36.21 1.85 5.85
C ASN A 80 37.04 0.55 5.87
N SER A 81 36.82 -0.36 4.92
CA SER A 81 37.55 -1.63 4.82
C SER A 81 38.40 -1.67 3.55
N ASN A 82 39.21 -0.64 3.33
CA ASN A 82 40.33 -0.64 2.38
C ASN A 82 41.53 -0.01 3.09
N ASP A 83 42.13 -0.74 4.02
CA ASP A 83 43.50 -0.55 4.52
C ASP A 83 44.23 -1.90 4.42
#